data_AF-A0A7C5ZH42-F1
#
_entry.id   AF-A0A7C5ZH42-F1
#
_cell.length_a   1.000
_cell.length_b   1.000
_cell.length_c   1.000
_cell.angle_alpha   90.00
_cell.angle_beta   90.00
_cell.angle_gamma   90.00
#
_symmetry.space_group_name_H-M   'P 1'
#
loop_
_entity.id
_entity.type
_entity.pdbx_description
1 polymer ?
#
loop_
_entity_poly.entity_id
_entity_poly.type
_entity_poly.pdbx_seq_one_letter_code
_entity_poly.pdbx_strand_id
1 'polypeptide(L)'
;MQGGSIRLLARPLDATAGSGGTLTLAGVNTLAARMFLGAAPTGAPGVPGGVLRVTNAAALGTAGVQIDADGSSIQLDGASTGLFIPASNLFLRGGGADGIGALHNAAGANRLGGHLALLADATINVASGSSLDVSGDLADLSVASSAAAQARLVLDGGGTLTLRRLARFNLDSGTYTATTAAGSALARVEVRAGTLRLEDRPGIHRPDQTSVVRELSIAGSARLDLGDSALVVDYSSSSPLAEIRGWIATGFAGGAWNGPGIASSSAAFDWRAGLAYAESTQWPATLLSGFAGRQVDATSVLVGYALFGDTDISGRVDLSDFAALASHFNSAGTWADGDFTYDGSITIADFARLAQNFNVALDVATARPVPEPGAAMSLLAGACLSRRQRRRC
;
A
#
# COMPACT_ATOMS: atom_id res chain seq x y z
N MET A 1 -26.12 -31.23 5.95
CA MET A 1 -25.64 -30.29 6.99
C MET A 1 -24.12 -30.38 7.00
N GLN A 2 -23.41 -29.42 6.41
CA GLN A 2 -21.95 -29.39 6.44
C GLN A 2 -21.51 -27.97 6.77
N GLY A 3 -21.45 -27.68 8.06
CA GLY A 3 -20.72 -26.56 8.62
C GLY A 3 -19.98 -27.13 9.82
N GLY A 4 -18.68 -27.33 9.69
CA GLY A 4 -17.86 -27.68 10.84
C GLY A 4 -17.86 -26.48 11.78
N SER A 5 -18.17 -26.69 13.06
CA SER A 5 -17.89 -25.71 14.09
C SER A 5 -16.60 -26.13 14.79
N ILE A 6 -15.54 -25.34 14.62
CA ILE A 6 -14.37 -25.45 15.49
C ILE A 6 -14.73 -24.73 16.79
N ARG A 7 -15.12 -25.50 17.81
CA ARG A 7 -15.20 -25.03 19.20
C ARG A 7 -13.86 -25.34 19.87
N LEU A 8 -12.96 -24.35 19.89
CA LEU A 8 -11.80 -24.40 20.79
C LEU A 8 -12.34 -24.18 22.22
N LEU A 9 -12.41 -25.25 23.00
CA LEU A 9 -12.82 -25.18 24.40
C LEU A 9 -11.74 -24.44 25.19
N ALA A 10 -12.16 -23.44 25.98
CA ALA A 10 -11.31 -22.69 26.89
C ALA A 10 -10.80 -23.60 28.03
N ARG A 11 -9.78 -24.41 27.74
CA ARG A 11 -8.73 -24.71 28.71
C ARG A 11 -7.47 -24.05 28.17
N PRO A 12 -6.73 -23.28 28.97
CA PRO A 12 -5.42 -22.81 28.53
C PRO A 12 -4.59 -24.07 28.24
N LEU A 13 -4.34 -24.35 26.96
CA LEU A 13 -3.17 -25.11 26.57
C LEU A 13 -2.01 -24.33 27.16
N ASP A 14 -1.30 -24.98 28.07
CA ASP A 14 -0.24 -24.43 28.91
C ASP A 14 0.53 -23.30 28.20
N ALA A 15 0.48 -22.10 28.77
CA ALA A 15 1.10 -20.89 28.24
C ALA A 15 2.64 -20.96 28.19
N THR A 16 3.23 -22.11 28.55
CA THR A 16 4.67 -22.39 28.49
C THR A 16 5.09 -23.27 27.31
N ALA A 17 4.16 -23.75 26.46
CA ALA A 17 4.51 -24.51 25.26
C ALA A 17 4.82 -23.56 24.08
N GLY A 18 6.10 -23.55 23.70
CA GLY A 18 6.74 -22.63 22.76
C GLY A 18 6.07 -22.36 21.41
N SER A 19 6.53 -21.26 20.82
CA SER A 19 6.60 -21.03 19.37
C SER A 19 6.81 -22.34 18.59
N GLY A 20 5.84 -22.75 17.78
CA GLY A 20 6.07 -23.85 16.83
C GLY A 20 4.85 -24.63 16.34
N GLY A 21 3.65 -24.37 16.85
CA GLY A 21 2.43 -25.03 16.37
C GLY A 21 1.82 -24.34 15.14
N THR A 22 1.31 -25.13 14.18
CA THR A 22 0.43 -24.61 13.11
C THR A 22 -0.99 -25.13 13.31
N LEU A 23 -1.96 -24.25 13.55
CA LEU A 23 -3.39 -24.55 13.45
C LEU A 23 -3.86 -24.23 12.04
N THR A 24 -4.34 -25.22 11.29
CA THR A 24 -4.90 -25.00 9.95
C THR A 24 -6.42 -24.91 10.00
N LEU A 25 -6.97 -23.78 9.58
CA LEU A 25 -8.39 -23.62 9.30
C LEU A 25 -8.66 -23.92 7.82
N ALA A 26 -9.26 -25.09 7.60
CA ALA A 26 -9.78 -25.51 6.31
C ALA A 26 -11.32 -25.46 6.30
N GLY A 27 -11.90 -25.30 5.11
CA GLY A 27 -13.36 -25.29 4.93
C GLY A 27 -14.06 -24.00 5.39
N VAL A 28 -15.40 -24.04 5.35
CA VAL A 28 -16.28 -22.91 5.71
C VAL A 28 -16.51 -22.93 7.23
N ASN A 29 -16.16 -21.84 7.90
CA ASN A 29 -16.27 -21.71 9.35
C ASN A 29 -17.10 -20.48 9.71
N THR A 30 -17.91 -20.58 10.77
CA THR A 30 -18.60 -19.44 11.36
C THR A 30 -17.94 -19.10 12.69
N LEU A 31 -17.21 -17.98 12.73
CA LEU A 31 -16.65 -17.43 13.97
C LEU A 31 -17.67 -16.46 14.58
N ALA A 32 -18.17 -16.77 15.76
CA ALA A 32 -19.14 -15.93 16.49
C ALA A 32 -18.50 -14.68 17.13
N ALA A 33 -17.18 -14.65 17.24
CA ALA A 33 -16.40 -13.56 17.79
C ALA A 33 -14.98 -13.55 17.20
N ARG A 34 -14.27 -12.43 17.37
CA ARG A 34 -12.88 -12.27 16.93
C ARG A 34 -12.01 -13.35 17.58
N MET A 35 -11.15 -13.98 16.78
CA MET A 35 -10.19 -14.97 17.27
C MET A 35 -8.87 -14.30 17.66
N PHE A 36 -8.31 -14.68 18.81
CA PHE A 36 -7.06 -14.15 19.34
C PHE A 36 -5.93 -15.18 19.19
N LEU A 37 -4.77 -14.73 18.75
CA LEU A 37 -3.55 -15.53 18.64
C LEU A 37 -2.56 -15.09 19.72
N GLY A 38 -2.14 -16.03 20.57
CA GLY A 38 -1.31 -15.77 21.74
C GLY A 38 -2.15 -15.54 23.00
N ALA A 39 -2.06 -14.34 23.57
CA ALA A 39 -2.91 -13.96 24.71
C ALA A 39 -4.35 -13.68 24.25
N ALA A 40 -5.34 -14.13 25.02
CA ALA A 40 -6.75 -13.90 24.73
C ALA A 40 -7.46 -13.35 25.98
N PRO A 41 -8.34 -12.33 25.83
CA PRO A 41 -9.20 -11.90 26.93
C PRO A 41 -10.04 -13.07 27.46
N THR A 42 -10.35 -13.05 28.76
CA THR A 42 -11.18 -14.08 29.39
C THR A 42 -12.50 -14.27 28.64
N GLY A 43 -12.76 -15.50 28.18
CA GLY A 43 -13.98 -15.85 27.43
C GLY A 43 -13.92 -15.58 25.92
N ALA A 44 -12.85 -15.00 25.39
CA ALA A 44 -12.64 -14.85 23.95
C ALA A 44 -12.10 -16.16 23.32
N PRO A 45 -12.45 -16.48 22.06
CA PRO A 45 -11.82 -17.57 21.33
C PRO A 45 -10.32 -17.28 21.15
N GLY A 46 -9.45 -18.12 21.73
CA GLY A 46 -8.01 -17.97 21.68
C GLY A 46 -7.31 -19.23 21.17
N VAL A 47 -6.21 -19.05 20.45
CA VAL A 47 -5.25 -20.10 20.12
C VAL A 47 -3.94 -19.76 20.82
N PRO A 48 -3.23 -20.72 21.44
CA PRO A 48 -1.86 -20.52 21.87
C PRO A 48 -1.01 -19.96 20.71
N GLY A 49 0.05 -19.22 21.04
CA GLY A 49 0.91 -18.59 20.03
C GLY A 49 1.46 -19.58 19.00
N GLY A 50 1.84 -19.07 17.83
CA GLY A 50 2.24 -19.87 16.67
C GLY A 50 1.54 -19.42 15.39
N VAL A 51 1.37 -20.33 14.43
CA VAL A 51 0.84 -20.02 13.11
C VAL A 51 -0.60 -20.46 12.96
N LEU A 52 -1.49 -19.53 12.65
CA LEU A 52 -2.82 -19.81 12.13
C LEU A 52 -2.78 -19.84 10.60
N ARG A 53 -2.80 -21.03 10.02
CA ARG A 53 -2.84 -21.19 8.57
C ARG A 53 -4.28 -21.20 8.06
N VAL A 54 -4.56 -20.33 7.10
CA VAL A 54 -5.84 -20.20 6.42
C VAL A 54 -5.68 -20.72 4.99
N THR A 55 -6.43 -21.76 4.65
CA THR A 55 -6.44 -22.37 3.30
C THR A 55 -7.80 -22.28 2.61
N ASN A 56 -8.77 -21.60 3.23
CA ASN A 56 -10.11 -21.41 2.67
C ASN A 56 -10.60 -19.97 2.90
N ALA A 57 -11.17 -19.38 1.86
CA ALA A 57 -11.69 -18.01 1.84
C ALA A 57 -12.74 -17.72 2.94
N ALA A 58 -13.51 -18.73 3.35
CA ALA A 58 -14.55 -18.60 4.37
C ALA A 58 -14.12 -19.10 5.76
N ALA A 59 -12.82 -19.27 6.00
CA ALA A 59 -12.31 -19.81 7.25
C ALA A 59 -12.38 -18.83 8.43
N LEU A 60 -12.34 -17.51 8.17
CA LEU A 60 -12.23 -16.48 9.22
C LEU A 60 -13.57 -15.84 9.61
N GLY A 61 -14.69 -16.23 8.99
CA GLY A 61 -15.98 -15.57 9.19
C GLY A 61 -15.90 -14.05 8.99
N THR A 62 -16.74 -13.29 9.71
CA THR A 62 -16.75 -11.81 9.63
C THR A 62 -16.08 -11.11 10.81
N ALA A 63 -15.80 -11.83 11.91
CA ALA A 63 -15.31 -11.22 13.15
C ALA A 63 -13.80 -10.93 13.18
N GLY A 64 -13.03 -11.50 12.25
CA GLY A 64 -11.60 -11.20 12.10
C GLY A 64 -10.67 -11.95 13.05
N VAL A 65 -9.39 -11.60 12.98
CA VAL A 65 -8.30 -12.21 13.77
C VAL A 65 -7.44 -11.11 14.39
N GLN A 66 -7.06 -11.28 15.66
CA GLN A 66 -6.12 -10.40 16.36
C GLN A 66 -4.90 -11.18 16.83
N ILE A 67 -3.71 -10.62 16.56
CA ILE A 67 -2.45 -11.06 17.12
C ILE A 67 -2.19 -10.25 18.38
N ASP A 68 -2.12 -10.93 19.53
CA ASP A 68 -1.98 -10.26 20.83
C ASP A 68 -0.61 -10.49 21.48
N ALA A 69 0.12 -11.50 21.01
CA ALA A 69 1.50 -11.77 21.43
C ALA A 69 2.45 -11.84 20.23
N ASP A 70 3.62 -11.22 20.39
CA ASP A 70 4.76 -11.40 19.48
C ASP A 70 5.11 -12.89 19.40
N GLY A 71 5.48 -13.37 18.21
CA GLY A 71 5.67 -14.80 17.95
C GLY A 71 4.43 -15.54 17.45
N SER A 72 3.34 -14.83 17.13
CA SER A 72 2.17 -15.42 16.45
C SER A 72 1.94 -14.84 15.07
N SER A 73 1.51 -15.68 14.13
CA SER A 73 1.27 -15.28 12.74
C SER A 73 -0.07 -15.79 12.24
N ILE A 74 -0.71 -14.99 11.40
CA ILE A 74 -1.71 -15.51 10.47
C ILE A 74 -1.03 -15.75 9.12
N GLN A 75 -1.14 -16.97 8.60
CA GLN A 75 -0.62 -17.37 7.30
C GLN A 75 -1.78 -17.57 6.33
N LEU A 76 -1.78 -16.83 5.22
CA LEU A 76 -2.66 -17.04 4.09
C LEU A 76 -1.96 -17.95 3.07
N ASP A 77 -2.58 -19.08 2.76
CA ASP A 77 -2.08 -20.05 1.80
C ASP A 77 -3.19 -20.41 0.81
N GLY A 78 -3.25 -19.64 -0.28
CA GLY A 78 -4.26 -19.81 -1.33
C GLY A 78 -3.86 -20.75 -2.46
N ALA A 79 -2.68 -21.38 -2.36
CA ALA A 79 -2.10 -22.17 -3.45
C ALA A 79 -2.22 -21.44 -4.81
N SER A 80 -2.54 -22.15 -5.90
CA SER A 80 -2.66 -21.56 -7.24
C SER A 80 -3.98 -20.80 -7.49
N THR A 81 -4.99 -20.93 -6.63
CA THR A 81 -6.33 -20.34 -6.85
C THR A 81 -6.54 -19.02 -6.14
N GLY A 82 -5.69 -18.69 -5.16
CA GLY A 82 -5.86 -17.52 -4.30
C GLY A 82 -7.01 -17.68 -3.29
N LEU A 83 -6.96 -16.86 -2.24
CA LEU A 83 -8.02 -16.71 -1.24
C LEU A 83 -8.59 -15.31 -1.34
N PHE A 84 -9.91 -15.18 -1.41
CA PHE A 84 -10.59 -13.92 -1.20
C PHE A 84 -11.35 -13.94 0.12
N ILE A 85 -10.87 -13.21 1.11
CA ILE A 85 -11.46 -13.12 2.45
C ILE A 85 -12.21 -11.78 2.55
N PRO A 86 -13.54 -11.74 2.35
CA PRO A 86 -14.23 -10.51 1.95
C PRO A 86 -14.44 -9.47 3.06
N ALA A 87 -14.48 -9.86 4.33
CA ALA A 87 -14.93 -8.96 5.40
C ALA A 87 -14.13 -9.07 6.70
N SER A 88 -13.15 -9.97 6.79
CA SER A 88 -12.43 -10.20 8.04
C SER A 88 -11.34 -9.14 8.22
N ASN A 89 -11.48 -8.32 9.25
CA ASN A 89 -10.42 -7.41 9.67
C ASN A 89 -9.27 -8.19 10.33
N LEU A 90 -8.04 -7.76 10.10
CA LEU A 90 -6.85 -8.31 10.77
C LEU A 90 -6.24 -7.25 11.68
N PHE A 91 -5.98 -7.61 12.93
CA PHE A 91 -5.32 -6.75 13.90
C PHE A 91 -3.93 -7.32 14.19
N LEU A 92 -2.90 -6.60 13.76
CA LEU A 92 -1.52 -7.09 13.75
C LEU A 92 -0.69 -6.48 14.88
N ARG A 93 0.23 -7.29 15.40
CA ARG A 93 1.25 -6.92 16.37
C ARG A 93 2.49 -7.80 16.15
N GLY A 94 3.67 -7.21 16.28
CA GLY A 94 4.94 -7.90 16.34
C GLY A 94 5.52 -8.33 15.00
N GLY A 95 6.69 -8.97 15.08
CA GLY A 95 7.37 -9.58 13.93
C GLY A 95 6.79 -10.93 13.50
N GLY A 96 5.78 -11.44 14.20
CA GLY A 96 5.20 -12.77 13.98
C GLY A 96 6.03 -13.94 14.47
N ALA A 97 5.55 -15.16 14.21
CA ALA A 97 6.23 -16.42 14.46
C ALA A 97 7.37 -16.62 13.47
N ASP A 98 8.46 -17.29 13.90
CA ASP A 98 9.49 -17.90 13.05
C ASP A 98 10.02 -17.04 11.89
N GLY A 99 10.04 -15.71 12.06
CA GLY A 99 10.52 -14.76 11.03
C GLY A 99 9.60 -14.59 9.82
N ILE A 100 8.38 -15.13 9.82
CA ILE A 100 7.45 -15.03 8.68
C ILE A 100 6.49 -13.83 8.76
N GLY A 101 6.67 -12.90 9.70
CA GLY A 101 5.78 -11.75 9.86
C GLY A 101 4.50 -12.09 10.62
N ALA A 102 3.89 -11.09 11.26
CA ALA A 102 2.59 -11.20 11.91
C ALA A 102 1.49 -11.60 10.91
N LEU A 103 1.59 -11.10 9.67
CA LEU A 103 0.79 -11.57 8.55
C LEU A 103 1.73 -12.14 7.47
N HIS A 104 1.54 -13.40 7.11
CA HIS A 104 2.30 -14.07 6.08
C HIS A 104 1.41 -14.46 4.91
N ASN A 105 1.72 -13.95 3.71
CA ASN A 105 1.16 -14.46 2.47
C ASN A 105 2.13 -15.51 1.90
N ALA A 106 1.86 -16.78 2.16
CA ALA A 106 2.79 -17.87 1.84
C ALA A 106 2.79 -18.24 0.35
N ALA A 107 1.62 -18.20 -0.27
CA ALA A 107 1.45 -18.57 -1.68
C ALA A 107 0.16 -17.99 -2.26
N GLY A 108 0.16 -17.84 -3.58
CA GLY A 108 -1.00 -17.40 -4.35
C GLY A 108 -1.20 -15.89 -4.37
N ALA A 109 -2.16 -15.47 -5.19
CA ALA A 109 -2.68 -14.12 -5.22
C ALA A 109 -3.89 -14.05 -4.28
N ASN A 110 -3.67 -13.64 -3.03
CA ASN A 110 -4.71 -13.54 -2.02
C ASN A 110 -5.22 -12.11 -1.91
N ARG A 111 -6.47 -11.97 -1.50
CA ARG A 111 -7.13 -10.69 -1.29
C ARG A 111 -7.87 -10.66 0.04
N LEU A 112 -7.67 -9.59 0.80
CA LEU A 112 -8.38 -9.25 2.02
C LEU A 112 -9.32 -8.09 1.73
N GLY A 113 -10.62 -8.33 1.88
CA GLY A 113 -11.66 -7.31 1.76
C GLY A 113 -11.78 -6.43 3.01
N GLY A 114 -11.43 -6.97 4.18
CA GLY A 114 -11.42 -6.24 5.44
C GLY A 114 -10.21 -5.33 5.61
N HIS A 115 -10.22 -4.58 6.71
CA HIS A 115 -9.17 -3.64 7.10
C HIS A 115 -7.97 -4.34 7.73
N LEU A 116 -6.82 -3.68 7.65
CA LEU A 116 -5.63 -4.04 8.40
C LEU A 116 -5.39 -3.00 9.49
N ALA A 117 -5.36 -3.42 10.75
CA ALA A 117 -5.14 -2.54 11.89
C ALA A 117 -3.85 -2.91 12.60
N LEU A 118 -2.91 -1.97 12.70
CA LEU A 118 -1.69 -2.13 13.48
C LEU A 118 -2.01 -1.81 14.95
N LEU A 119 -1.79 -2.75 15.86
CA LEU A 119 -1.91 -2.53 17.31
C LEU A 119 -0.58 -2.12 17.96
N ALA A 120 0.52 -2.35 17.23
CA ALA A 120 1.90 -2.00 17.52
C ALA A 120 2.70 -2.13 16.22
N ASP A 121 4.03 -2.01 16.27
CA ASP A 121 4.93 -2.44 15.19
C ASP A 121 4.49 -3.80 14.63
N ALA A 122 4.36 -3.91 13.32
CA ALA A 122 3.96 -5.17 12.69
C ALA A 122 4.73 -5.43 11.39
N THR A 123 5.12 -6.70 11.21
CA THR A 123 5.71 -7.17 9.95
C THR A 123 4.69 -7.93 9.13
N ILE A 124 4.57 -7.60 7.85
CA ILE A 124 3.86 -8.36 6.85
C ILE A 124 4.90 -8.99 5.94
N ASN A 125 4.84 -10.31 5.74
CA ASN A 125 5.71 -11.01 4.81
C ASN A 125 4.90 -11.50 3.61
N VAL A 126 5.28 -11.09 2.39
CA VAL A 126 4.69 -11.64 1.16
C VAL A 126 5.75 -12.47 0.44
N ALA A 127 5.51 -13.78 0.34
CA ALA A 127 6.46 -14.70 -0.27
C ALA A 127 6.72 -14.34 -1.74
N SER A 128 7.95 -14.60 -2.20
CA SER A 128 8.35 -14.33 -3.58
C SER A 128 7.43 -15.01 -4.60
N GLY A 129 7.02 -14.29 -5.64
CA GLY A 129 6.09 -14.79 -6.65
C GLY A 129 4.62 -14.87 -6.20
N SER A 130 4.30 -14.39 -4.99
CA SER A 130 2.93 -14.29 -4.48
C SER A 130 2.50 -12.82 -4.33
N SER A 131 1.20 -12.59 -4.19
CA SER A 131 0.66 -11.25 -3.93
C SER A 131 -0.42 -11.26 -2.87
N LEU A 132 -0.51 -10.16 -2.13
CA LEU A 132 -1.55 -9.88 -1.17
C LEU A 132 -2.17 -8.51 -1.48
N ASP A 133 -3.44 -8.50 -1.83
CA ASP A 133 -4.23 -7.29 -2.06
C ASP A 133 -5.14 -6.99 -0.87
N VAL A 134 -4.98 -5.83 -0.23
CA VAL A 134 -5.83 -5.39 0.88
C VAL A 134 -6.71 -4.25 0.38
N SER A 135 -7.99 -4.55 0.12
CA SER A 135 -8.96 -3.54 -0.34
C SER A 135 -9.62 -2.76 0.79
N GLY A 136 -9.39 -3.14 2.04
CA GLY A 136 -9.69 -2.30 3.20
C GLY A 136 -8.60 -1.26 3.44
N ASP A 137 -8.90 -0.25 4.26
CA ASP A 137 -7.89 0.68 4.76
C ASP A 137 -6.87 -0.01 5.69
N LEU A 138 -5.63 0.50 5.64
CA LEU A 138 -4.65 0.34 6.71
C LEU A 138 -4.94 1.39 7.79
N ALA A 139 -4.96 0.98 9.05
CA ALA A 139 -5.12 1.86 10.21
C ALA A 139 -4.03 1.57 11.25
N ASP A 140 -3.59 2.61 11.96
CA ASP A 140 -2.72 2.48 13.11
C ASP A 140 -3.52 2.77 14.38
N LEU A 141 -3.83 1.70 15.10
CA LEU A 141 -4.52 1.69 16.39
C LEU A 141 -3.55 1.48 17.55
N SER A 142 -2.23 1.61 17.33
CA SER A 142 -1.28 1.59 18.43
C SER A 142 -1.61 2.74 19.39
N VAL A 143 -2.03 2.37 20.60
CA VAL A 143 -2.33 3.35 21.63
C VAL A 143 -0.99 3.78 22.19
N ALA A 144 -0.55 4.97 21.82
CA ALA A 144 0.49 5.62 22.58
C ALA A 144 0.21 7.09 22.81
N SER A 145 0.49 7.51 24.03
CA SER A 145 0.31 8.85 24.56
C SER A 145 1.23 9.91 23.92
N SER A 146 2.02 9.56 22.90
CA SER A 146 2.89 10.48 22.17
C SER A 146 3.04 10.12 20.68
N ALA A 147 3.27 11.14 19.85
CA ALA A 147 3.44 11.00 18.41
C ALA A 147 4.65 10.13 17.98
N ALA A 148 5.58 9.85 18.90
CA ALA A 148 6.75 8.99 18.70
C ALA A 148 6.47 7.49 18.99
N ALA A 149 5.23 7.13 19.32
CA ALA A 149 4.87 5.77 19.68
C ALA A 149 3.71 5.23 18.80
N GLN A 150 3.70 5.67 17.55
CA GLN A 150 2.91 5.11 16.46
C GLN A 150 3.57 3.83 15.93
N ALA A 151 2.81 2.99 15.23
CA ALA A 151 3.29 1.71 14.73
C ALA A 151 4.21 1.87 13.52
N ARG A 152 5.28 1.08 13.50
CA ARG A 152 6.03 0.79 12.27
C ARG A 152 5.36 -0.34 11.49
N LEU A 153 5.14 -0.11 10.19
CA LEU A 153 4.83 -1.18 9.25
C LEU A 153 6.11 -1.64 8.56
N VAL A 154 6.38 -2.95 8.59
CA VAL A 154 7.46 -3.57 7.83
C VAL A 154 6.87 -4.46 6.75
N LEU A 155 7.22 -4.23 5.49
CA LEU A 155 7.05 -5.23 4.44
C LEU A 155 8.35 -6.03 4.30
N ASP A 156 8.22 -7.33 4.41
CA ASP A 156 9.27 -8.31 4.19
C ASP A 156 8.82 -9.35 3.14
N GLY A 157 9.76 -10.14 2.63
CA GLY A 157 9.50 -11.10 1.56
C GLY A 157 9.47 -10.49 0.16
N GLY A 158 9.78 -11.29 -0.85
CA GLY A 158 10.00 -10.82 -2.22
C GLY A 158 8.74 -10.62 -3.08
N GLY A 159 7.54 -10.77 -2.52
CA GLY A 159 6.28 -10.64 -3.24
C GLY A 159 5.71 -9.22 -3.27
N THR A 160 4.43 -9.09 -3.63
CA THR A 160 3.75 -7.79 -3.73
C THR A 160 2.64 -7.65 -2.69
N LEU A 161 2.74 -6.64 -1.82
CA LEU A 161 1.64 -6.17 -0.97
C LEU A 161 1.00 -4.95 -1.63
N THR A 162 -0.29 -5.03 -1.97
CA THR A 162 -1.08 -3.87 -2.41
C THR A 162 -1.93 -3.36 -1.26
N LEU A 163 -1.82 -2.07 -0.96
CA LEU A 163 -2.66 -1.36 0.01
C LEU A 163 -3.35 -0.19 -0.68
N ARG A 164 -4.50 0.25 -0.16
CA ARG A 164 -5.16 1.45 -0.68
C ARG A 164 -4.33 2.72 -0.51
N ARG A 165 -3.75 2.90 0.68
CA ARG A 165 -2.88 4.02 1.07
C ARG A 165 -2.20 3.71 2.39
N LEU A 166 -1.14 4.44 2.71
CA LEU A 166 -0.46 4.42 4.00
C LEU A 166 -0.95 5.59 4.83
N ALA A 167 -1.79 5.36 5.82
CA ALA A 167 -2.27 6.42 6.69
C ALA A 167 -2.66 5.86 8.05
N ARG A 168 -2.67 6.71 9.07
CA ARG A 168 -2.98 6.26 10.43
C ARG A 168 -4.48 6.11 10.69
N PHE A 169 -5.37 6.85 10.01
CA PHE A 169 -6.83 6.64 10.14
C PHE A 169 -7.62 6.83 8.83
N ASN A 170 -8.45 5.84 8.47
CA ASN A 170 -9.89 6.00 8.22
C ASN A 170 -10.55 4.60 8.30
N LEU A 171 -11.51 4.38 9.19
CA LEU A 171 -12.25 3.11 9.35
C LEU A 171 -13.76 3.43 9.29
N ASP A 172 -14.31 3.62 8.10
CA ASP A 172 -15.76 3.69 7.89
C ASP A 172 -16.37 2.28 7.97
N SER A 173 -16.44 1.71 9.18
CA SER A 173 -17.10 0.40 9.38
C SER A 173 -17.71 0.18 10.78
N GLY A 174 -18.43 1.18 11.32
CA GLY A 174 -19.56 0.95 12.23
C GLY A 174 -19.32 0.31 13.62
N THR A 175 -18.10 0.07 14.09
CA THR A 175 -17.87 -0.31 15.52
C THR A 175 -16.55 0.18 16.12
N TYR A 176 -15.80 1.03 15.43
CA TYR A 176 -14.71 1.81 16.00
C TYR A 176 -14.80 3.25 15.50
N THR A 177 -15.55 4.10 16.21
CA THR A 177 -15.62 5.54 15.97
C THR A 177 -14.37 6.21 16.53
N ALA A 178 -13.29 6.21 15.77
CA ALA A 178 -12.19 7.15 16.00
C ALA A 178 -12.54 8.48 15.33
N THR A 179 -12.84 9.51 16.12
CA THR A 179 -13.05 10.87 15.62
C THR A 179 -11.76 11.33 14.92
N THR A 180 -11.81 11.47 13.60
CA THR A 180 -10.65 11.85 12.79
C THR A 180 -10.21 13.27 13.11
N ALA A 181 -8.91 13.47 13.33
CA ALA A 181 -8.24 14.65 12.81
C ALA A 181 -7.65 14.28 11.45
N ALA A 182 -7.97 15.05 10.40
CA ALA A 182 -7.24 15.00 9.14
C ALA A 182 -5.73 15.17 9.43
N GLY A 183 -4.86 14.39 8.78
CA GLY A 183 -3.40 14.52 8.94
C GLY A 183 -2.73 13.51 9.90
N SER A 184 -3.24 12.28 10.00
CA SER A 184 -2.60 11.24 10.80
C SER A 184 -1.62 10.40 9.95
N ALA A 185 -0.32 10.57 10.19
CA ALA A 185 0.77 9.80 9.57
C ALA A 185 1.03 8.46 10.30
N LEU A 186 1.53 7.44 9.57
CA LEU A 186 2.22 6.30 10.21
C LEU A 186 3.60 6.74 10.71
N ALA A 187 4.09 6.17 11.81
CA ALA A 187 5.43 6.51 12.33
C ALA A 187 6.54 6.14 11.34
N ARG A 188 6.47 4.92 10.80
CA ARG A 188 7.50 4.44 9.90
C ARG A 188 6.92 3.40 8.96
N VAL A 189 7.34 3.47 7.71
CA VAL A 189 7.18 2.39 6.74
C VAL A 189 8.55 1.92 6.30
N GLU A 190 8.80 0.62 6.42
CA GLU A 190 10.06 -0.03 6.06
C GLU A 190 9.79 -1.11 5.02
N VAL A 191 10.32 -0.94 3.81
CA VAL A 191 10.20 -1.93 2.72
C VAL A 191 11.53 -2.66 2.59
N ARG A 192 11.65 -3.85 3.18
CA ARG A 192 12.90 -4.62 3.22
C ARG A 192 13.12 -5.46 1.97
N ALA A 193 12.04 -5.95 1.37
CA ALA A 193 12.05 -6.75 0.16
C ALA A 193 10.72 -6.62 -0.59
N GLY A 194 10.69 -7.10 -1.82
CA GLY A 194 9.48 -7.16 -2.62
C GLY A 194 8.96 -5.79 -3.04
N THR A 195 7.65 -5.68 -3.20
CA THR A 195 6.97 -4.45 -3.64
C THR A 195 5.81 -4.12 -2.71
N LEU A 196 5.87 -2.95 -2.08
CA LEU A 196 4.71 -2.30 -1.49
C LEU A 196 4.07 -1.43 -2.57
N ARG A 197 2.86 -1.74 -2.99
CA ARG A 197 2.12 -1.00 -4.02
C ARG A 197 0.94 -0.27 -3.41
N LEU A 198 0.70 0.97 -3.85
CA LEU A 198 -0.51 1.70 -3.57
C LEU A 198 -1.54 1.50 -4.68
N GLU A 199 -2.82 1.41 -4.32
CA GLU A 199 -3.90 1.22 -5.29
C GLU A 199 -4.04 2.45 -6.19
N ASP A 200 -3.82 2.26 -7.50
CA ASP A 200 -4.17 3.24 -8.52
C ASP A 200 -5.67 3.52 -8.50
N ARG A 201 -6.07 4.79 -8.50
CA ARG A 201 -7.49 5.17 -8.61
C ARG A 201 -7.63 6.32 -9.60
N PRO A 202 -8.71 6.39 -10.39
CA PRO A 202 -8.86 7.49 -11.33
C PRO A 202 -8.82 8.84 -10.62
N GLY A 203 -7.97 9.75 -11.08
CA GLY A 203 -7.84 11.13 -10.57
C GLY A 203 -6.51 11.35 -9.85
N ILE A 204 -5.93 12.53 -10.05
CA ILE A 204 -4.65 12.92 -9.47
C ILE A 204 -4.84 13.54 -8.07
N HIS A 205 -3.88 13.30 -7.17
CA HIS A 205 -3.79 13.97 -5.86
C HIS A 205 -5.10 13.96 -5.08
N ARG A 206 -5.77 12.81 -4.94
CA ARG A 206 -6.98 12.73 -4.11
C ARG A 206 -6.67 12.46 -2.63
N PRO A 207 -7.47 12.99 -1.70
CA PRO A 207 -7.29 12.71 -0.28
C PRO A 207 -7.38 11.25 0.10
N ASP A 208 -8.17 10.46 -0.65
CA ASP A 208 -8.33 9.02 -0.43
C ASP A 208 -7.22 8.17 -1.05
N GLN A 209 -6.30 8.77 -1.82
CA GLN A 209 -5.09 8.14 -2.37
C GLN A 209 -3.79 8.61 -1.69
N THR A 210 -3.87 9.56 -0.77
CA THR A 210 -2.66 10.17 -0.22
C THR A 210 -2.12 9.37 0.95
N SER A 211 -0.89 8.93 0.82
CA SER A 211 -0.12 8.28 1.87
C SER A 211 0.64 9.31 2.71
N VAL A 212 0.64 9.15 4.03
CA VAL A 212 1.36 10.03 4.97
C VAL A 212 2.15 9.16 5.94
N VAL A 213 3.46 9.37 5.97
CA VAL A 213 4.41 8.68 6.85
C VAL A 213 5.35 9.69 7.48
N ARG A 214 5.85 9.39 8.69
CA ARG A 214 6.87 10.21 9.35
C ARG A 214 8.28 9.85 8.92
N GLU A 215 8.47 8.57 8.63
CA GLU A 215 9.74 8.02 8.17
C GLU A 215 9.48 6.92 7.13
N LEU A 216 10.31 6.91 6.09
CA LEU A 216 10.29 5.92 5.04
C LEU A 216 11.69 5.33 4.93
N SER A 217 11.78 4.00 4.78
CA SER A 217 13.03 3.32 4.44
C SER A 217 12.74 2.24 3.41
N ILE A 218 13.52 2.23 2.31
CA ILE A 218 13.41 1.26 1.23
C ILE A 218 14.78 0.62 1.02
N ALA A 219 14.86 -0.69 1.21
CA ALA A 219 16.09 -1.45 0.95
C ALA A 219 16.43 -1.44 -0.55
N GLY A 220 17.72 -1.58 -0.89
CA GLY A 220 18.21 -1.37 -2.26
C GLY A 220 17.63 -2.27 -3.36
N SER A 221 16.98 -3.39 -3.01
CA SER A 221 16.28 -4.27 -3.95
C SER A 221 14.75 -4.18 -3.86
N ALA A 222 14.23 -3.42 -2.90
CA ALA A 222 12.81 -3.30 -2.64
C ALA A 222 12.19 -2.16 -3.45
N ARG A 223 10.86 -2.15 -3.54
CA ARG A 223 10.09 -1.12 -4.26
C ARG A 223 8.92 -0.62 -3.45
N LEU A 224 8.74 0.68 -3.38
CA LEU A 224 7.47 1.34 -3.14
C LEU A 224 6.92 1.80 -4.50
N ASP A 225 5.81 1.21 -4.93
CA ASP A 225 5.12 1.60 -6.15
C ASP A 225 3.95 2.51 -5.79
N LEU A 226 4.08 3.81 -6.08
CA LEU A 226 3.05 4.80 -5.77
C LEU A 226 1.91 4.78 -6.78
N GLY A 227 2.10 4.22 -7.97
CA GLY A 227 1.10 4.39 -9.02
C GLY A 227 0.84 5.87 -9.29
N ASP A 228 -0.43 6.31 -9.25
CA ASP A 228 -0.84 7.73 -9.29
C ASP A 228 -1.11 8.35 -7.89
N SER A 229 -0.83 7.62 -6.82
CA SER A 229 -1.02 8.06 -5.44
C SER A 229 0.02 9.09 -5.01
N ALA A 230 -0.38 9.98 -4.09
CA ALA A 230 0.52 10.93 -3.47
C ALA A 230 1.18 10.36 -2.21
N LEU A 231 2.39 10.80 -1.90
CA LEU A 231 3.12 10.48 -0.68
C LEU A 231 3.58 11.78 0.01
N VAL A 232 3.31 11.86 1.30
CA VAL A 232 3.80 12.91 2.20
C VAL A 232 4.73 12.26 3.22
N VAL A 233 5.98 12.71 3.27
CA VAL A 233 6.93 12.34 4.31
C VAL A 233 7.09 13.53 5.26
N ASP A 234 6.31 13.50 6.35
CA ASP A 234 6.25 14.53 7.39
C ASP A 234 7.35 14.28 8.42
N TYR A 235 8.50 14.92 8.24
CA TYR A 235 9.70 14.66 9.01
C TYR A 235 9.83 15.63 10.19
N SER A 236 10.40 15.18 11.32
CA SER A 236 10.65 16.03 12.49
C SER A 236 12.13 16.37 12.71
N SER A 237 13.01 15.86 11.85
CA SER A 237 14.46 16.01 11.97
C SER A 237 15.06 16.57 10.67
N SER A 238 16.17 16.00 10.18
CA SER A 238 16.72 16.37 8.87
C SER A 238 15.78 15.98 7.75
N SER A 239 15.67 16.84 6.74
CA SER A 239 14.90 16.52 5.54
C SER A 239 15.43 15.25 4.85
N PRO A 240 14.54 14.29 4.51
CA PRO A 240 14.89 13.11 3.73
C PRO A 240 14.87 13.35 2.20
N LEU A 241 14.77 14.61 1.74
CA LEU A 241 14.58 14.95 0.31
C LEU A 241 15.60 14.27 -0.61
N ALA A 242 16.89 14.28 -0.24
CA ALA A 242 17.94 13.69 -1.07
C ALA A 242 17.81 12.15 -1.18
N GLU A 243 17.37 11.50 -0.10
CA GLU A 243 17.13 10.05 -0.07
C GLU A 243 15.89 9.68 -0.90
N ILE A 244 14.81 10.45 -0.75
CA ILE A 244 13.59 10.31 -1.55
C ILE A 244 13.89 10.50 -3.04
N ARG A 245 14.65 11.53 -3.42
CA ARG A 245 15.11 11.72 -4.81
C ARG A 245 15.91 10.52 -5.30
N GLY A 246 16.84 10.00 -4.49
CA GLY A 246 17.63 8.82 -4.83
C GLY A 246 16.77 7.57 -5.09
N TRP A 247 15.74 7.36 -4.27
CA TRP A 247 14.77 6.28 -4.50
C TRP A 247 13.91 6.51 -5.73
N ILE A 248 13.47 7.74 -6.02
CA ILE A 248 12.72 8.04 -7.26
C ILE A 248 13.62 7.84 -8.49
N ALA A 249 14.87 8.31 -8.46
CA ALA A 249 15.81 8.15 -9.58
C ALA A 249 16.11 6.69 -9.90
N THR A 250 16.27 5.85 -8.86
CA THR A 250 16.44 4.40 -9.05
C THR A 250 15.16 3.73 -9.54
N GLY A 251 13.99 4.13 -9.05
CA GLY A 251 12.70 3.58 -9.45
C GLY A 251 12.29 3.98 -10.86
N PHE A 252 12.67 5.19 -11.29
CA PHE A 252 12.45 5.77 -12.61
C PHE A 252 13.03 4.89 -13.72
N ALA A 253 14.22 4.29 -13.50
CA ALA A 253 14.84 3.32 -14.39
C ALA A 253 14.83 3.74 -15.88
N GLY A 254 15.18 5.00 -16.16
CA GLY A 254 15.18 5.55 -17.52
C GLY A 254 13.79 5.74 -18.15
N GLY A 255 12.75 5.83 -17.34
CA GLY A 255 11.35 5.95 -17.78
C GLY A 255 10.58 4.64 -17.82
N ALA A 256 11.23 3.51 -17.53
CA ALA A 256 10.55 2.22 -17.42
C ALA A 256 9.73 2.09 -16.13
N TRP A 257 10.01 2.93 -15.11
CA TRP A 257 9.30 2.96 -13.83
C TRP A 257 9.20 1.59 -13.14
N ASN A 258 10.22 0.77 -13.34
CA ASN A 258 10.30 -0.60 -12.84
C ASN A 258 11.65 -0.89 -12.16
N GLY A 259 12.32 0.12 -11.64
CA GLY A 259 13.53 -0.03 -10.82
C GLY A 259 13.22 -0.29 -9.34
N PRO A 260 14.25 -0.54 -8.50
CA PRO A 260 14.13 -0.49 -7.04
C PRO A 260 13.95 0.96 -6.55
N GLY A 261 13.51 1.17 -5.32
CA GLY A 261 13.23 2.51 -4.78
C GLY A 261 11.76 2.91 -4.89
N ILE A 262 11.48 4.15 -5.27
CA ILE A 262 10.12 4.68 -5.46
C ILE A 262 9.79 4.66 -6.95
N ALA A 263 8.84 3.82 -7.33
CA ALA A 263 8.38 3.62 -8.70
C ALA A 263 6.92 4.09 -8.87
N SER A 264 6.44 4.09 -10.11
CA SER A 264 5.04 4.40 -10.45
C SER A 264 4.56 3.52 -11.61
N SER A 265 3.70 2.54 -11.30
CA SER A 265 3.01 1.73 -12.30
C SER A 265 2.19 2.58 -13.27
N SER A 266 1.62 3.69 -12.80
CA SER A 266 0.87 4.62 -13.64
C SER A 266 1.77 5.35 -14.65
N ALA A 267 2.91 5.89 -14.19
CA ALA A 267 3.86 6.58 -15.06
C ALA A 267 4.57 5.63 -16.05
N ALA A 268 4.71 4.34 -15.70
CA ALA A 268 5.18 3.30 -16.62
C ALA A 268 4.35 3.20 -17.90
N PHE A 269 3.07 3.61 -17.85
CA PHE A 269 2.14 3.61 -18.98
C PHE A 269 1.85 5.00 -19.55
N ASP A 270 2.51 6.04 -19.06
CA ASP A 270 2.39 7.41 -19.56
C ASP A 270 3.76 8.08 -19.59
N TRP A 271 4.40 8.04 -20.77
CA TRP A 271 5.73 8.58 -20.98
C TRP A 271 5.84 10.09 -20.67
N ARG A 272 4.71 10.80 -20.62
CA ARG A 272 4.64 12.24 -20.35
C ARG A 272 4.76 12.55 -18.86
N ALA A 273 4.53 11.57 -18.00
CA ALA A 273 4.36 11.76 -16.57
C ALA A 273 5.44 11.08 -15.75
N GLY A 274 5.58 11.56 -14.52
CA GLY A 274 6.46 11.02 -13.52
C GLY A 274 6.00 11.36 -12.12
N LEU A 275 6.90 11.18 -11.17
CA LEU A 275 6.70 11.56 -9.78
C LEU A 275 7.40 12.89 -9.51
N ALA A 276 6.63 13.96 -9.35
CA ALA A 276 7.13 15.22 -8.84
C ALA A 276 7.58 15.09 -7.39
N TYR A 277 8.64 15.80 -7.01
CA TYR A 277 9.13 15.81 -5.63
C TYR A 277 9.71 17.18 -5.26
N ALA A 278 9.42 17.64 -4.04
CA ALA A 278 9.99 18.87 -3.48
C ALA A 278 9.78 18.93 -1.96
N GLU A 279 10.47 19.87 -1.31
CA GLU A 279 10.01 20.33 0.01
C GLU A 279 8.65 21.01 -0.15
N SER A 280 7.78 20.83 0.82
CA SER A 280 6.47 21.50 0.85
C SER A 280 6.61 23.02 0.68
N THR A 281 7.62 23.62 1.30
CA THR A 281 7.90 25.06 1.21
C THR A 281 8.26 25.57 -0.18
N GLN A 282 8.61 24.71 -1.14
CA GLN A 282 8.90 25.10 -2.53
C GLN A 282 7.62 25.32 -3.35
N TRP A 283 6.47 24.80 -2.92
CA TRP A 283 5.21 24.98 -3.63
C TRP A 283 4.30 26.02 -2.98
N PRO A 284 3.38 26.62 -3.76
CA PRO A 284 2.48 27.65 -3.26
C PRO A 284 1.68 27.17 -2.04
N ALA A 285 1.46 28.07 -1.07
CA ALA A 285 0.66 27.76 0.13
C ALA A 285 -0.77 27.28 -0.19
N THR A 286 -1.31 27.64 -1.36
CA THR A 286 -2.59 27.12 -1.87
C THR A 286 -2.53 25.61 -2.09
N LEU A 287 -1.42 25.08 -2.60
CA LEU A 287 -1.18 23.64 -2.67
C LEU A 287 -1.05 23.05 -1.26
N LEU A 288 -0.34 23.70 -0.34
CA LEU A 288 -0.13 23.19 1.03
C LEU A 288 -1.38 23.13 1.91
N SER A 289 -2.33 24.06 1.69
CA SER A 289 -3.61 24.06 2.39
C SER A 289 -4.54 22.91 2.00
N GLY A 290 -4.20 22.17 0.94
CA GLY A 290 -5.01 21.10 0.40
C GLY A 290 -4.27 20.13 -0.50
N PHE A 291 -2.99 19.83 -0.22
CA PHE A 291 -2.20 18.91 -1.04
C PHE A 291 -2.85 17.55 -0.88
N ALA A 292 -3.52 17.16 -1.96
CA ALA A 292 -4.47 16.08 -1.94
C ALA A 292 -5.47 16.14 -0.76
N GLY A 293 -6.08 17.32 -0.58
CA GLY A 293 -7.02 17.67 0.50
C GLY A 293 -6.52 17.40 1.92
N ARG A 294 -5.20 17.47 2.13
CA ARG A 294 -4.60 17.49 3.47
C ARG A 294 -3.87 18.80 3.69
N GLN A 295 -3.86 19.26 4.94
CA GLN A 295 -2.98 20.33 5.37
C GLN A 295 -1.57 19.74 5.54
N VAL A 296 -0.61 20.30 4.83
CA VAL A 296 0.80 19.96 4.91
C VAL A 296 1.54 21.12 5.57
N ASP A 297 2.48 20.83 6.47
CA ASP A 297 3.33 21.84 7.12
C ASP A 297 4.65 22.05 6.37
N ALA A 298 5.50 22.94 6.88
CA ALA A 298 6.79 23.28 6.27
C ALA A 298 7.86 22.19 6.39
N THR A 299 7.60 21.10 7.12
CA THR A 299 8.54 20.01 7.40
C THR A 299 8.09 18.72 6.73
N SER A 300 7.80 18.81 5.43
CA SER A 300 7.29 17.68 4.66
C SER A 300 7.93 17.64 3.29
N VAL A 301 8.40 16.46 2.89
CA VAL A 301 8.71 16.17 1.48
C VAL A 301 7.45 15.63 0.83
N LEU A 302 7.09 16.21 -0.30
CA LEU A 302 5.91 15.84 -1.05
C LEU A 302 6.32 15.13 -2.32
N VAL A 303 5.63 14.02 -2.63
CA VAL A 303 5.78 13.26 -3.86
C VAL A 303 4.41 13.04 -4.49
N GLY A 304 4.25 13.33 -5.77
CA GLY A 304 2.96 13.25 -6.46
C GLY A 304 3.10 12.98 -7.96
N TYR A 305 2.04 12.49 -8.59
CA TYR A 305 2.01 12.20 -10.02
C TYR A 305 1.81 13.48 -10.83
N ALA A 306 2.73 13.81 -11.73
CA ALA A 306 2.70 15.06 -12.51
C ALA A 306 3.27 14.86 -13.93
N LEU A 307 2.98 15.79 -14.85
CA LEU A 307 3.64 15.83 -16.15
C LEU A 307 5.09 16.28 -15.99
N PHE A 308 6.02 15.67 -16.72
CA PHE A 308 7.34 16.29 -16.84
C PHE A 308 7.18 17.69 -17.43
N GLY A 309 7.72 18.70 -16.75
CA GLY A 309 7.48 20.09 -17.11
C GLY A 309 6.54 20.82 -16.18
N ASP A 310 5.72 20.16 -15.37
CA ASP A 310 4.73 20.80 -14.49
C ASP A 310 5.36 21.05 -13.11
N THR A 311 6.03 22.20 -12.96
CA THR A 311 6.82 22.56 -11.78
C THR A 311 5.97 22.85 -10.55
N ASP A 312 4.75 23.34 -10.75
CA ASP A 312 3.82 23.72 -9.67
C ASP A 312 2.73 22.67 -9.41
N ILE A 313 2.72 21.57 -10.17
CA ILE A 313 1.75 20.48 -10.09
C ILE A 313 0.31 21.01 -10.30
N SER A 314 0.15 21.97 -11.20
CA SER A 314 -1.16 22.49 -11.59
C SER A 314 -1.96 21.48 -12.44
N GLY A 315 -1.30 20.43 -12.93
CA GLY A 315 -1.83 19.48 -13.90
C GLY A 315 -1.68 19.96 -15.33
N ARG A 316 -0.88 21.00 -15.58
CA ARG A 316 -0.60 21.60 -16.89
C ARG A 316 0.86 21.98 -16.98
N VAL A 317 1.39 22.00 -18.21
CA VAL A 317 2.72 22.53 -18.48
C VAL A 317 2.57 23.82 -19.28
N ASP A 318 2.95 24.96 -18.72
CA ASP A 318 2.82 26.25 -19.38
C ASP A 318 4.06 27.18 -19.21
N LEU A 319 3.87 28.48 -19.44
CA LEU A 319 4.95 29.46 -19.40
C LEU A 319 5.47 29.72 -17.98
N SER A 320 4.66 29.56 -16.94
CA SER A 320 5.13 29.67 -15.54
C SER A 320 6.19 28.61 -15.26
N ASP A 321 5.96 27.39 -15.72
CA ASP A 321 6.89 26.28 -15.52
C ASP A 321 8.21 26.47 -16.25
N PHE A 322 8.14 26.95 -17.50
CA PHE A 322 9.32 27.30 -18.25
C PHE A 322 10.13 28.39 -17.54
N ALA A 323 9.45 29.40 -16.97
CA ALA A 323 10.12 30.47 -16.23
C ALA A 323 10.80 29.93 -14.96
N ALA A 324 10.16 29.00 -14.23
CA ALA A 324 10.73 28.34 -13.07
C ALA A 324 12.02 27.58 -13.42
N LEU A 325 11.97 26.72 -14.44
CA LEU A 325 13.15 26.01 -14.95
C LEU A 325 14.24 26.97 -15.43
N ALA A 326 13.90 27.98 -16.22
CA ALA A 326 14.87 28.90 -16.79
C ALA A 326 15.61 29.72 -15.71
N SER A 327 14.93 30.05 -14.61
CA SER A 327 15.51 30.79 -13.49
C SER A 327 16.55 29.98 -12.69
N HIS A 328 16.51 28.64 -12.80
CA HIS A 328 17.41 27.71 -12.12
C HIS A 328 18.29 26.90 -13.08
N PHE A 329 18.34 27.27 -14.36
CA PHE A 329 19.14 26.55 -15.35
C PHE A 329 20.63 26.49 -14.98
N ASN A 330 21.23 25.32 -15.16
CA ASN A 330 22.63 25.00 -14.80
C ASN A 330 22.92 25.15 -13.29
N SER A 331 21.92 24.86 -12.45
CA SER A 331 22.06 24.79 -10.99
C SER A 331 21.43 23.51 -10.45
N ALA A 332 21.66 23.23 -9.17
CA ALA A 332 20.99 22.11 -8.50
C ALA A 332 19.58 22.53 -8.06
N GLY A 333 18.64 21.60 -8.07
CA GLY A 333 17.27 21.86 -7.63
C GLY A 333 16.42 20.60 -7.53
N THR A 334 15.13 20.81 -7.32
CA THR A 334 14.12 19.73 -7.28
C THR A 334 13.20 19.81 -8.50
N TRP A 335 12.17 18.97 -8.53
CA TRP A 335 11.13 19.05 -9.55
C TRP A 335 10.49 20.44 -9.63
N ALA A 336 10.28 21.10 -8.48
CA ALA A 336 9.70 22.44 -8.39
C ALA A 336 10.58 23.51 -9.06
N ASP A 337 11.89 23.24 -9.15
CA ASP A 337 12.85 24.13 -9.79
C ASP A 337 13.13 23.72 -11.25
N GLY A 338 12.71 22.52 -11.66
CA GLY A 338 12.82 22.01 -13.03
C GLY A 338 13.70 20.76 -13.21
N ASP A 339 14.06 20.01 -12.17
CA ASP A 339 14.73 18.70 -12.30
C ASP A 339 13.69 17.60 -12.63
N PHE A 340 13.55 17.28 -13.92
CA PHE A 340 12.62 16.28 -14.44
C PHE A 340 13.30 14.95 -14.76
N THR A 341 14.62 14.87 -14.57
CA THR A 341 15.44 13.67 -14.81
C THR A 341 15.87 12.99 -13.51
N TYR A 342 15.62 13.61 -12.36
CA TYR A 342 15.95 13.16 -11.01
C TYR A 342 17.45 13.11 -10.71
N ASP A 343 18.28 13.71 -11.56
CA ASP A 343 19.74 13.69 -11.40
C ASP A 343 20.27 14.79 -10.46
N GLY A 344 19.40 15.71 -10.05
CA GLY A 344 19.65 16.78 -9.08
C GLY A 344 20.18 18.05 -9.70
N SER A 345 20.26 18.11 -11.03
CA SER A 345 20.73 19.27 -11.78
C SER A 345 19.70 19.66 -12.84
N ILE A 346 19.53 20.96 -13.05
CA ILE A 346 18.58 21.49 -14.03
C ILE A 346 19.35 21.81 -15.29
N THR A 347 19.12 21.02 -16.34
CA THR A 347 19.92 21.03 -17.55
C THR A 347 19.04 21.09 -18.80
N ILE A 348 19.68 20.99 -19.97
CA ILE A 348 18.98 20.89 -21.25
C ILE A 348 18.15 19.59 -21.35
N ALA A 349 18.51 18.54 -20.61
CA ALA A 349 17.76 17.28 -20.60
C ALA A 349 16.37 17.47 -19.97
N ASP A 350 16.28 18.29 -18.93
CA ASP A 350 15.02 18.62 -18.27
C ASP A 350 14.15 19.54 -19.13
N PHE A 351 14.76 20.56 -19.75
CA PHE A 351 14.06 21.39 -20.71
C PHE A 351 13.46 20.57 -21.86
N ALA A 352 14.17 19.56 -22.36
CA ALA A 352 13.65 18.68 -23.40
C ALA A 352 12.38 17.92 -22.96
N ARG A 353 12.28 17.52 -21.68
CA ARG A 353 11.07 16.88 -21.14
C ARG A 353 9.91 17.86 -21.02
N LEU A 354 10.16 19.08 -20.52
CA LEU A 354 9.15 20.13 -20.45
C LEU A 354 8.61 20.47 -21.85
N ALA A 355 9.51 20.68 -22.82
CA ALA A 355 9.14 21.07 -24.18
C ALA A 355 8.25 20.02 -24.87
N GLN A 356 8.45 18.72 -24.59
CA GLN A 356 7.61 17.65 -25.12
C GLN A 356 6.18 17.64 -24.57
N ASN A 357 5.98 18.26 -23.42
CA ASN A 357 4.69 18.37 -22.74
C ASN A 357 4.12 19.79 -22.76
N PHE A 358 4.75 20.76 -23.42
CA PHE A 358 4.31 22.15 -23.37
C PHE A 358 2.86 22.29 -23.88
N ASN A 359 2.02 22.99 -23.12
CA ASN A 359 0.58 23.15 -23.34
C ASN A 359 -0.22 21.82 -23.29
N VAL A 360 0.34 20.78 -22.67
CA VAL A 360 -0.38 19.53 -22.33
C VAL A 360 -0.99 19.68 -20.94
N ALA A 361 -2.12 19.01 -20.73
CA ALA A 361 -2.78 18.89 -19.43
C ALA A 361 -2.99 17.42 -19.08
N LEU A 362 -2.88 17.10 -17.79
CA LEU A 362 -3.28 15.81 -17.26
C LEU A 362 -4.79 15.67 -17.36
N ASP A 363 -5.23 14.57 -17.96
CA ASP A 363 -6.65 14.25 -18.00
C ASP A 363 -7.06 13.66 -16.63
N VAL A 364 -7.77 14.46 -15.84
CA VAL A 364 -8.19 14.09 -14.48
C VAL A 364 -9.39 13.12 -14.50
N ALA A 365 -9.92 12.75 -15.68
CA ALA A 365 -11.08 11.88 -15.79
C ALA A 365 -11.04 10.91 -17.00
N THR A 366 -10.77 9.62 -16.75
CA THR A 366 -11.74 8.52 -16.91
C THR A 366 -11.07 7.18 -16.63
N ALA A 367 -11.81 6.28 -15.99
CA ALA A 367 -11.36 4.97 -15.55
C ALA A 367 -10.63 4.20 -16.68
N ARG A 368 -9.37 3.80 -16.42
CA ARG A 368 -8.76 2.72 -17.19
C ARG A 368 -9.53 1.44 -16.86
N PRO A 369 -10.08 0.70 -17.85
CA PRO A 369 -10.67 -0.59 -17.58
C PRO A 369 -9.56 -1.52 -17.08
N VAL A 370 -9.60 -1.85 -15.78
CA VAL A 370 -8.84 -2.96 -15.24
C VAL A 370 -9.31 -4.22 -15.97
N PRO A 371 -8.43 -5.00 -16.62
CA PRO A 371 -8.81 -6.30 -17.15
C PRO A 371 -9.19 -7.21 -15.98
N GLU A 372 -10.48 -7.34 -15.69
CA GLU A 372 -10.91 -8.36 -14.75
C GLU A 372 -10.64 -9.75 -15.36
N PRO A 373 -10.06 -10.70 -14.61
CA PRO A 373 -9.75 -12.05 -15.09
C PRO A 373 -10.96 -12.87 -15.60
N GLY A 374 -12.19 -12.35 -15.52
CA GLY A 374 -13.42 -13.02 -15.95
C GLY A 374 -13.78 -12.87 -17.44
N ALA A 375 -13.31 -11.82 -18.13
CA ALA A 375 -13.76 -11.53 -19.50
C ALA A 375 -13.24 -12.56 -20.54
N ALA A 376 -12.14 -13.24 -20.25
CA ALA A 376 -11.55 -14.25 -21.15
C ALA A 376 -12.37 -15.56 -21.21
N MET A 377 -13.14 -15.90 -20.16
CA MET A 377 -13.94 -17.14 -20.15
C MET A 377 -15.28 -17.01 -20.90
N SER A 378 -15.82 -15.80 -21.04
CA SER A 378 -17.09 -15.56 -21.75
C SER A 378 -16.95 -15.72 -23.27
N LEU A 379 -15.76 -15.46 -23.83
CA LEU A 379 -15.48 -15.62 -25.27
C LEU A 379 -15.33 -17.10 -25.69
N LEU A 380 -14.93 -17.98 -24.76
CA LEU A 380 -14.82 -19.42 -25.03
C LEU A 380 -16.16 -20.16 -24.89
N ALA A 381 -17.06 -19.70 -24.01
CA ALA A 381 -18.40 -20.28 -23.88
C ALA A 381 -19.30 -20.00 -25.11
N GLY A 382 -19.21 -18.81 -25.71
CA GLY A 382 -19.97 -18.45 -26.91
C GLY A 382 -19.58 -19.24 -28.18
N ALA A 383 -18.31 -19.63 -28.30
CA ALA A 383 -17.80 -20.41 -29.43
C ALA A 383 -18.28 -21.87 -29.42
N CYS A 384 -18.59 -22.43 -28.24
CA CYS A 384 -19.09 -23.81 -28.11
C CYS A 384 -20.59 -23.94 -28.39
N LEU A 385 -21.41 -22.91 -28.10
CA LEU A 385 -22.85 -22.94 -28.40
C LEU A 385 -23.18 -22.69 -29.87
N SER A 386 -22.41 -21.86 -30.58
CA SER A 386 -22.61 -21.58 -32.01
C SER A 386 -22.24 -22.77 -32.93
N ARG A 387 -21.35 -23.67 -32.48
CA ARG A 387 -21.03 -24.91 -33.21
C ARG A 387 -22.11 -25.99 -33.11
N ARG A 388 -23.03 -25.91 -32.13
CA ARG A 388 -24.08 -26.92 -31.93
C ARG A 388 -25.34 -26.67 -32.77
N GLN A 389 -25.58 -25.43 -33.21
CA GLN A 389 -26.74 -25.08 -34.04
C GLN A 389 -26.53 -25.27 -35.56
N ARG A 390 -25.28 -25.41 -36.03
CA ARG A 390 -24.98 -25.62 -37.48
C ARG A 390 -24.95 -27.08 -37.95
N ARG A 391 -25.43 -28.04 -37.14
CA ARG A 391 -25.47 -29.48 -37.50
C ARG A 391 -26.88 -30.07 -37.61
N ARG A 392 -27.88 -29.25 -37.92
CA ARG A 392 -29.23 -29.73 -38.29
C ARG A 392 -29.71 -29.04 -39.56
N CYS A 393 -29.24 -29.54 -40.71
CA CYS A 393 -29.95 -29.56 -41.98
C CYS A 393 -29.63 -30.89 -42.65
#